data_AF-A0A2N6N7R2-F1
#
_entry.id   AF-A0A2N6N7R2-F1
#
_cell.length_a   1.000
_cell.length_b   1.000
_cell.length_c   1.000
_cell.angle_alpha   90.00
_cell.angle_beta   90.00
_cell.angle_gamma   90.00
#
_symmetry.space_group_name_H-M   'P 1'
#
loop_
_entity.id
_entity.type
_entity.pdbx_description
1 polymer ?
#
loop_
_entity_poly.entity_id
_entity_poly.type
_entity_poly.pdbx_seq_one_letter_code
_entity_poly.pdbx_strand_id
1 'polypeptide(L)'
;MLLHHTDASPPLAVILSSILRQYDFTHVEALCGVFLLSYRLLRARWRFYPSSESMADVPAIMRPTQAQITIPHPKCLDFIPFPALRNYLCLNQHKDAQHKDAQHSVDLCLRSMWLVLPPGKTLMTKTESGGVELDPEFEILASDLRNWSMDSPWWETFPSCDSFSIEHGEAGIDDDFMGCFR
;
A
#
# COMPACT_ATOMS: atom_id res chain seq x y z
N MET A 1 5.77 -18.47 -0.41
CA MET A 1 7.03 -19.09 0.09
C MET A 1 8.06 -17.97 0.33
N LEU A 2 7.82 -17.09 1.31
CA LEU A 2 8.61 -15.85 1.47
C LEU A 2 9.17 -15.63 2.89
N LEU A 3 9.06 -16.61 3.79
CA LEU A 3 9.59 -16.55 5.16
C LEU A 3 10.48 -17.76 5.47
N HIS A 4 11.49 -18.06 4.65
CA HIS A 4 12.52 -19.01 5.07
C HIS A 4 13.53 -18.32 6.00
N HIS A 5 13.74 -19.00 7.13
CA HIS A 5 14.67 -18.74 8.22
C HIS A 5 16.04 -18.18 7.79
N THR A 6 16.26 -16.91 8.10
CA THR A 6 17.55 -16.47 8.62
C THR A 6 17.36 -16.21 10.11
N ASP A 7 18.21 -16.78 10.97
CA ASP A 7 18.14 -16.72 12.44
C ASP A 7 18.20 -15.30 13.03
N ALA A 8 18.34 -14.27 12.19
CA ALA A 8 18.09 -12.88 12.53
C ALA A 8 16.90 -12.36 11.72
N SER A 9 15.96 -11.67 12.39
CA SER A 9 14.94 -10.88 11.70
C SER A 9 15.61 -9.99 10.65
N PRO A 10 15.22 -10.05 9.36
CA PRO A 10 15.84 -9.24 8.33
C PRO A 10 15.83 -7.77 8.77
N PRO A 11 16.96 -7.02 8.67
CA PRO A 11 17.02 -5.65 9.19
C PRO A 11 15.93 -4.74 8.60
N LEU A 12 15.51 -5.01 7.36
CA LEU A 12 14.39 -4.33 6.71
C LEU A 12 13.04 -4.57 7.43
N ALA A 13 12.78 -5.78 7.92
CA ALA A 13 11.57 -6.10 8.66
C ALA A 13 11.53 -5.37 10.02
N VAL A 14 12.69 -5.23 10.68
CA VAL A 14 12.82 -4.48 11.94
C VAL A 14 12.60 -2.98 11.73
N ILE A 15 13.22 -2.41 10.69
CA ILE A 15 13.04 -1.00 10.34
C ILE A 15 11.59 -0.73 9.94
N LEU A 16 11.02 -1.57 9.07
CA LEU A 16 9.65 -1.41 8.61
C LEU A 16 8.64 -1.51 9.76
N SER A 17 8.78 -2.49 10.64
CA SER A 17 7.91 -2.61 11.82
C SER A 17 8.04 -1.40 12.75
N SER A 18 9.24 -0.82 12.89
CA SER A 18 9.46 0.41 13.66
C SER A 18 8.81 1.64 13.02
N ILE A 19 8.75 1.70 11.69
CA ILE A 19 8.05 2.77 10.96
C ILE A 19 6.53 2.59 11.09
N LEU A 20 6.01 1.39 10.82
CA LEU A 20 4.57 1.13 10.84
C LEU A 20 3.96 1.27 12.24
N ARG A 21 4.75 1.07 13.31
CA ARG A 21 4.32 1.34 14.70
C ARG A 21 3.99 2.81 14.98
N GLN A 22 4.37 3.73 14.11
CA GLN A 22 4.05 5.16 14.26
C GLN A 22 2.62 5.49 13.78
N TYR A 23 1.98 4.54 13.10
CA TYR A 23 0.63 4.69 12.55
C TYR A 23 -0.34 3.76 13.27
N ASP A 24 -1.57 4.21 13.43
CA ASP A 24 -2.62 3.34 13.94
C ASP A 24 -3.32 2.62 12.78
N PHE A 25 -3.47 1.31 12.92
CA PHE A 25 -4.22 0.48 11.99
C PHE A 25 -5.44 -0.06 12.72
N THR A 26 -6.63 0.16 12.17
CA THR A 26 -7.88 -0.38 12.72
C THR A 26 -8.03 -1.87 12.41
N HIS A 27 -7.52 -2.30 11.25
CA HIS A 27 -7.65 -3.66 10.73
C HIS A 27 -6.29 -4.36 10.66
N VAL A 28 -6.19 -5.55 11.26
CA VAL A 28 -4.93 -6.32 11.30
C VAL A 28 -4.54 -6.83 9.91
N GLU A 29 -5.52 -7.13 9.06
CA GLU A 29 -5.33 -7.55 7.67
C GLU A 29 -4.70 -6.43 6.86
N ALA A 30 -5.11 -5.18 7.07
CA ALA A 30 -4.48 -4.02 6.43
C ALA A 30 -3.04 -3.85 6.90
N LEU A 31 -2.78 -3.94 8.21
CA LEU A 31 -1.42 -3.86 8.76
C LEU A 31 -0.51 -4.93 8.14
N CYS A 32 -0.96 -6.19 8.12
CA CYS A 32 -0.21 -7.30 7.53
C CYS A 32 0.00 -7.13 6.02
N GLY A 33 -1.04 -6.68 5.30
CA GLY A 33 -0.97 -6.40 3.87
C GLY A 33 0.03 -5.28 3.56
N VAL A 34 -0.09 -4.13 4.23
CA VAL A 34 0.83 -3.00 4.08
C VAL A 34 2.25 -3.40 4.45
N PHE A 35 2.45 -4.15 5.54
CA PHE A 35 3.77 -4.66 5.92
C PHE A 35 4.38 -5.53 4.82
N LEU A 36 3.64 -6.52 4.32
CA LEU A 36 4.11 -7.42 3.26
C LEU A 36 4.49 -6.64 1.98
N LEU A 37 3.58 -5.78 1.53
CA LEU A 37 3.74 -4.96 0.33
C LEU A 37 4.94 -4.01 0.44
N SER A 38 5.06 -3.33 1.57
CA SER A 38 6.16 -2.40 1.87
C SER A 38 7.49 -3.14 1.99
N TYR A 39 7.50 -4.33 2.59
CA TYR A 39 8.68 -5.17 2.68
C TYR A 39 9.19 -5.58 1.28
N ARG A 40 8.29 -5.98 0.37
CA ARG A 40 8.66 -6.31 -1.03
C ARG A 40 9.21 -5.09 -1.77
N LEU A 41 8.55 -3.94 -1.63
CA LEU A 41 9.01 -2.68 -2.25
C LEU A 41 10.42 -2.31 -1.75
N LEU A 42 10.65 -2.33 -0.44
CA LEU A 42 11.94 -2.00 0.14
C LEU A 42 12.98 -3.06 -0.25
N ARG A 43 12.66 -4.35 -0.20
CA ARG A 43 13.59 -5.41 -0.63
C ARG A 43 14.03 -5.22 -2.08
N ALA A 44 13.12 -4.87 -2.98
CA ALA A 44 13.43 -4.59 -4.38
C ALA A 44 14.31 -3.34 -4.56
N ARG A 45 14.06 -2.28 -3.77
CA ARG A 45 14.83 -1.03 -3.80
C ARG A 45 16.22 -1.13 -3.14
N TRP A 46 16.36 -1.94 -2.08
CA TRP A 46 17.59 -2.01 -1.26
C TRP A 46 18.56 -3.11 -1.68
N ARG A 47 18.16 -4.07 -2.52
CA ARG A 47 19.14 -4.94 -3.18
C ARG A 47 19.98 -4.03 -4.09
N PHE A 48 21.30 -4.00 -3.87
CA PHE A 48 22.28 -3.08 -4.49
C PHE A 48 22.26 -3.00 -6.03
N TYR A 49 21.44 -3.82 -6.69
CA TYR A 49 21.09 -3.70 -8.09
C TYR A 49 19.61 -4.09 -8.24
N PRO A 50 18.69 -3.18 -8.58
CA PRO A 50 17.35 -3.56 -8.99
C PRO A 50 17.48 -4.32 -10.31
N SER A 51 17.58 -5.64 -10.24
CA SER A 51 17.46 -6.46 -11.44
C SER A 51 16.01 -6.36 -11.92
N SER A 52 15.79 -6.52 -13.23
CA SER A 52 14.44 -6.57 -13.79
C SER A 52 13.56 -7.60 -13.05
N GLU A 53 14.18 -8.67 -12.54
CA GLU A 53 13.56 -9.71 -11.74
C GLU A 53 13.11 -9.23 -10.34
N SER A 54 13.91 -8.43 -9.62
CA SER A 54 13.50 -7.93 -8.30
C SER A 54 12.38 -6.90 -8.38
N MET A 55 12.32 -6.13 -9.48
CA MET A 55 11.21 -5.22 -9.75
C MET A 55 9.96 -5.93 -10.28
N ALA A 56 10.12 -7.06 -10.99
CA ALA A 56 9.01 -7.92 -11.38
C ALA A 56 8.31 -8.56 -10.16
N ASP A 57 9.06 -8.80 -9.08
CA ASP A 57 8.52 -9.29 -7.81
C ASP A 57 7.69 -8.23 -7.05
N VAL A 58 7.77 -6.94 -7.40
CA VAL A 58 6.95 -5.92 -6.74
C VAL A 58 5.54 -5.92 -7.34
N PRO A 59 4.48 -6.09 -6.52
CA PRO A 59 3.10 -5.98 -6.97
C PRO A 59 2.84 -4.68 -7.71
N ALA A 60 2.04 -4.73 -8.78
CA ALA A 60 1.76 -3.56 -9.61
C ALA A 60 1.25 -2.37 -8.80
N ILE A 61 0.43 -2.64 -7.78
CA ILE A 61 -0.15 -1.64 -6.87
C ILE A 61 0.90 -0.89 -6.04
N MET A 62 2.10 -1.46 -5.83
CA MET A 62 3.18 -0.84 -5.06
C MET A 62 4.24 -0.17 -5.92
N ARG A 63 4.20 -0.34 -7.25
CA ARG A 63 5.18 0.28 -8.14
C ARG A 63 5.09 1.81 -8.01
N PRO A 64 6.23 2.53 -8.10
CA PRO A 64 6.22 3.99 -8.04
C PRO A 64 5.38 4.58 -9.17
N THR A 65 4.52 5.55 -8.85
CA THR A 65 3.79 6.33 -9.84
C THR A 65 4.69 7.39 -10.49
N GLN A 66 4.26 7.94 -11.62
CA GLN A 66 5.03 9.00 -12.29
C GLN A 66 5.24 10.22 -11.38
N ALA A 67 4.22 10.66 -10.63
CA ALA A 67 4.38 11.75 -9.67
C ALA A 67 5.38 11.42 -8.55
N GLN A 68 5.41 10.18 -8.06
CA GLN A 68 6.39 9.78 -7.04
C GLN A 68 7.83 9.77 -7.57
N ILE A 69 8.01 9.56 -8.88
CA ILE A 69 9.33 9.61 -9.53
C ILE A 69 9.78 11.06 -9.75
N THR A 70 8.86 11.94 -10.13
CA THR A 70 9.19 13.32 -10.55
C THR A 70 9.13 14.34 -9.42
N ILE A 71 8.31 14.10 -8.40
CA ILE A 71 8.03 15.07 -7.33
C ILE A 71 8.61 14.54 -6.00
N PRO A 72 9.48 15.32 -5.33
CA PRO A 72 9.90 15.02 -3.97
C PRO A 72 8.67 14.88 -3.07
N HIS A 73 8.56 13.78 -2.34
CA HIS A 73 7.40 13.49 -1.51
C HIS A 73 7.81 12.78 -0.21
N PRO A 74 7.00 12.88 0.86
CA PRO A 74 7.22 12.15 2.09
C PRO A 74 7.22 10.63 1.87
N LYS A 75 8.23 9.94 2.40
CA LYS A 75 8.40 8.48 2.23
C LYS A 75 7.23 7.66 2.74
N CYS A 76 6.45 8.19 3.68
CA CYS A 76 5.27 7.52 4.21
C CYS A 76 4.18 7.26 3.15
N LEU A 77 4.13 8.07 2.08
CA LEU A 77 3.19 7.86 0.97
C LEU A 77 3.47 6.57 0.18
N ASP A 78 4.72 6.09 0.17
CA ASP A 78 5.08 4.85 -0.54
C ASP A 78 4.35 3.62 0.02
N PHE A 79 3.86 3.67 1.27
CA PHE A 79 3.22 2.54 1.95
C PHE A 79 1.72 2.38 1.64
N ILE A 80 1.11 3.33 0.93
CA ILE A 80 -0.31 3.28 0.57
C ILE A 80 -0.50 2.34 -0.64
N PRO A 81 -1.37 1.31 -0.57
CA PRO A 81 -1.55 0.36 -1.66
C PRO A 81 -2.37 0.91 -2.83
N PHE A 82 -2.89 2.15 -2.74
CA PHE A 82 -3.72 2.81 -3.75
C PHE A 82 -2.87 3.74 -4.64
N PRO A 83 -2.53 3.37 -5.90
CA PRO A 83 -1.66 4.19 -6.76
C PRO A 83 -2.24 5.56 -7.10
N ALA A 84 -3.51 5.63 -7.46
CA ALA A 84 -4.18 6.87 -7.81
C ALA A 84 -4.19 7.85 -6.62
N LEU A 85 -4.42 7.33 -5.41
CA LEU A 85 -4.36 8.11 -4.19
C LEU A 85 -2.95 8.63 -3.90
N ARG A 86 -1.92 7.77 -4.03
CA ARG A 86 -0.52 8.21 -3.89
C ARG A 86 -0.19 9.34 -4.86
N ASN A 87 -0.63 9.21 -6.11
CA ASN A 87 -0.44 10.24 -7.13
C ASN A 87 -1.11 11.57 -6.73
N TYR A 88 -2.36 11.51 -6.26
CA TYR A 88 -3.10 12.68 -5.78
C TYR A 88 -2.42 13.35 -4.59
N LEU A 89 -2.02 12.58 -3.57
CA LEU A 89 -1.34 13.10 -2.38
C LEU A 89 0.02 13.71 -2.73
N CYS A 90 0.79 13.10 -3.64
CA CYS A 90 2.05 13.65 -4.14
C CYS A 90 1.86 14.98 -4.87
N LEU A 91 0.81 15.12 -5.69
CA LEU A 91 0.54 16.34 -6.47
C LEU A 91 0.00 17.49 -5.62
N ASN A 92 -0.66 17.18 -4.50
CA ASN A 92 -1.35 18.17 -3.67
C ASN A 92 -0.70 18.38 -2.29
N GLN A 93 0.48 17.79 -2.04
CA GLN A 93 1.22 17.88 -0.77
C GLN A 93 1.56 19.31 -0.27
N HIS A 94 1.47 20.32 -1.14
CA HIS A 94 1.75 21.73 -0.82
C HIS A 94 0.54 22.66 -0.92
N LYS A 95 -0.62 22.15 -1.38
CA LYS A 95 -1.76 23.02 -1.71
C LYS A 95 -2.66 23.34 -0.53
N ASP A 96 -2.56 22.60 0.56
CA ASP A 96 -3.42 22.77 1.70
C ASP A 96 -2.74 23.53 2.84
N ALA A 97 -2.94 24.85 2.86
CA ALA A 97 -2.68 25.67 4.05
C ALA A 97 -3.67 25.40 5.19
N GLN A 98 -4.74 24.63 4.93
CA GLN A 98 -5.80 24.28 5.91
C GLN A 98 -5.93 22.78 6.21
N HIS A 99 -5.29 21.88 5.45
CA HIS A 99 -5.35 20.44 5.70
C HIS A 99 -3.96 19.90 6.02
N LYS A 100 -3.81 19.57 7.31
CA LYS A 100 -2.85 18.73 8.02
C LYS A 100 -1.72 18.08 7.18
N ASP A 101 -0.49 18.14 7.70
CA ASP A 101 0.75 17.57 7.15
C ASP A 101 0.54 16.20 6.48
N ALA A 102 1.31 15.87 5.44
CA ALA A 102 1.19 14.62 4.67
C ALA A 102 1.19 13.37 5.56
N GLN A 103 1.86 13.41 6.70
CA GLN A 103 1.80 12.35 7.71
C GLN A 103 0.39 12.09 8.23
N HIS A 104 -0.42 13.13 8.43
CA HIS A 104 -1.81 13.01 8.84
C HIS A 104 -2.68 12.37 7.75
N SER A 105 -2.49 12.75 6.49
CA SER A 105 -3.23 12.14 5.37
C SER A 105 -2.87 10.66 5.22
N VAL A 106 -1.61 10.29 5.43
CA VAL A 106 -1.19 8.88 5.46
C VAL A 106 -1.79 8.15 6.65
N ASP A 107 -1.72 8.73 7.84
CA ASP A 107 -2.29 8.14 9.06
C ASP A 107 -3.79 7.89 8.92
N LEU A 108 -4.56 8.88 8.41
CA LEU A 108 -5.99 8.72 8.14
C LEU A 108 -6.24 7.62 7.10
N CYS A 109 -5.44 7.55 6.03
CA CYS A 109 -5.55 6.53 5.01
C CYS A 109 -5.32 5.13 5.58
N LEU A 110 -4.25 4.94 6.36
CA LEU A 110 -3.89 3.65 6.98
C LEU A 110 -4.92 3.20 8.04
N ARG A 111 -5.48 4.14 8.80
CA ARG A 111 -6.57 3.86 9.76
C ARG A 111 -7.87 3.44 9.08
N SER A 112 -8.15 4.02 7.90
CA SER A 112 -9.44 3.87 7.22
C SER A 112 -9.46 2.71 6.22
N MET A 113 -8.32 2.09 5.91
CA MET A 113 -8.26 1.00 4.94
C MET A 113 -8.39 -0.38 5.60
N TRP A 114 -9.02 -1.31 4.88
CA TRP A 114 -9.00 -2.74 5.20
C TRP A 114 -8.87 -3.57 3.94
N LEU A 115 -8.54 -4.84 4.16
CA LEU A 115 -8.45 -5.84 3.10
C LEU A 115 -9.69 -6.74 3.18
N VAL A 116 -10.47 -6.76 2.11
CA VAL A 116 -11.65 -7.61 1.94
C VAL A 116 -11.18 -9.00 1.53
N LEU A 117 -11.24 -9.93 2.47
CA LEU A 117 -10.93 -11.33 2.21
C LEU A 117 -12.16 -12.07 1.66
N PRO A 118 -12.03 -12.84 0.56
CA PRO A 118 -13.10 -13.70 0.09
C PRO A 118 -13.53 -14.73 1.14
N PRO A 119 -14.79 -15.21 1.13
CA PRO A 119 -15.26 -16.20 2.09
C PRO A 119 -14.38 -17.46 2.11
N GLY A 120 -13.97 -17.89 3.30
CA GLY A 120 -13.12 -19.07 3.50
C GLY A 120 -11.62 -18.82 3.34
N LYS A 121 -11.19 -17.60 2.99
CA LYS A 121 -9.79 -17.18 3.01
C LYS A 121 -9.44 -16.57 4.36
N THR A 122 -8.23 -16.84 4.85
CA THR A 122 -7.77 -16.37 6.17
C THR A 122 -6.39 -15.74 6.05
N LEU A 123 -6.08 -14.81 6.97
CA LEU A 123 -4.75 -14.20 7.07
C LEU A 123 -3.65 -15.22 7.37
N MET A 124 -3.99 -16.22 8.19
CA MET A 124 -3.04 -17.23 8.66
C MET A 124 -3.55 -18.63 8.35
N THR A 125 -2.61 -19.53 8.08
CA THR A 125 -2.87 -20.96 7.88
C THR A 125 -2.05 -21.80 8.85
N LYS A 126 -2.50 -23.03 9.11
CA LYS A 126 -1.80 -23.97 9.99
C LYS A 126 -0.81 -24.79 9.18
N THR A 127 0.42 -24.90 9.65
CA THR A 127 1.43 -25.76 9.03
C THR A 127 1.19 -27.22 9.39
N GLU A 128 1.74 -28.15 8.59
CA GLU A 128 1.72 -29.60 8.89
C GLU A 128 2.38 -29.92 10.25
N SER A 129 3.34 -29.09 10.68
CA SER A 129 4.01 -29.18 11.98
C SER A 129 3.20 -28.59 13.15
N GLY A 130 1.99 -28.07 12.91
CA GLY A 130 1.13 -27.47 13.94
C GLY A 130 1.45 -26.01 14.28
N GLY A 131 2.37 -25.38 13.53
CA GLY A 131 2.65 -23.95 13.60
C GLY A 131 1.57 -23.12 12.91
N VAL A 132 1.66 -21.80 13.06
CA VAL A 132 0.79 -20.83 12.37
C VAL A 132 1.68 -19.93 11.52
N GLU A 133 1.40 -19.86 10.22
CA GLU A 133 2.12 -19.01 9.28
C GLU A 133 1.15 -18.14 8.47
N LEU A 134 1.69 -17.11 7.80
CA LEU A 134 0.89 -16.28 6.89
C LEU A 134 0.43 -17.15 5.72
N ASP A 135 -0.85 -17.04 5.36
CA ASP A 135 -1.38 -17.77 4.22
C ASP A 135 -0.70 -17.29 2.91
N PRO A 136 -0.12 -18.18 2.08
CA PRO A 136 0.46 -17.77 0.80
C PRO A 136 -0.56 -17.10 -0.13
N GLU A 137 -1.84 -17.45 -0.05
CA GLU A 137 -2.91 -16.80 -0.81
C GLU A 137 -3.19 -15.39 -0.30
N PHE A 138 -2.96 -15.11 0.98
CA PHE A 138 -3.09 -13.75 1.51
C PHE A 138 -2.14 -12.79 0.78
N GLU A 139 -0.94 -13.24 0.41
CA GLU A 139 0.01 -12.42 -0.36
C GLU A 139 -0.54 -12.04 -1.73
N ILE A 140 -1.23 -12.97 -2.40
CA ILE A 140 -1.87 -12.75 -3.69
C ILE A 140 -3.04 -11.78 -3.53
N LEU A 141 -3.86 -11.99 -2.50
CA LEU A 141 -5.01 -11.15 -2.21
C LEU A 141 -4.59 -9.70 -1.88
N ALA A 142 -3.58 -9.52 -1.05
CA ALA A 142 -3.04 -8.20 -0.70
C ALA A 142 -2.39 -7.48 -1.89
N SER A 143 -1.90 -8.23 -2.88
CA SER A 143 -1.28 -7.66 -4.09
C SER A 143 -2.29 -7.14 -5.12
N ASP A 144 -3.58 -7.39 -4.92
CA ASP A 144 -4.67 -6.99 -5.81
C ASP A 144 -5.45 -5.82 -5.20
N LEU A 145 -5.51 -4.70 -5.93
CA LEU A 145 -6.19 -3.49 -5.49
C LEU A 145 -7.69 -3.73 -5.21
N ARG A 146 -8.32 -4.68 -5.91
CA ARG A 146 -9.76 -4.99 -5.77
C ARG A 146 -10.12 -5.56 -4.41
N ASN A 147 -9.14 -6.08 -3.67
CA ASN A 147 -9.33 -6.58 -2.32
C ASN A 147 -9.09 -5.51 -1.26
N TRP A 148 -8.76 -4.27 -1.65
CA TRP A 148 -8.61 -3.16 -0.70
C TRP A 148 -9.87 -2.30 -0.70
N SER A 149 -10.25 -1.82 0.47
CA SER A 149 -11.40 -0.94 0.67
C SER A 149 -11.09 0.12 1.71
N MET A 150 -11.93 1.16 1.77
CA MET A 150 -11.69 2.34 2.61
C MET A 150 -13.00 2.91 3.19
N ASP A 151 -12.93 3.38 4.44
CA ASP A 151 -14.09 3.76 5.25
C ASP A 151 -14.46 5.24 5.09
N SER A 152 -15.67 5.58 5.54
CA SER A 152 -16.26 6.94 5.52
C SER A 152 -15.32 8.09 5.95
N PRO A 153 -14.51 7.98 7.02
CA PRO A 153 -13.64 9.08 7.47
C PRO A 153 -12.68 9.59 6.39
N TRP A 154 -12.31 8.71 5.46
CA TRP A 154 -11.52 9.08 4.30
C TRP A 154 -12.34 9.91 3.31
N TRP A 155 -13.51 9.42 2.90
CA TRP A 155 -14.37 10.06 1.90
C TRP A 155 -14.84 11.44 2.35
N GLU A 156 -15.10 11.60 3.65
CA GLU A 156 -15.46 12.88 4.25
C GLU A 156 -14.30 13.90 4.19
N THR A 157 -13.06 13.43 4.30
CA THR A 157 -11.86 14.29 4.28
C THR A 157 -11.38 14.58 2.85
N PHE A 158 -11.61 13.65 1.91
CA PHE A 158 -11.19 13.75 0.52
C PHE A 158 -12.32 13.41 -0.45
N PRO A 159 -13.39 14.23 -0.52
CA PRO A 159 -14.56 13.94 -1.35
C PRO A 159 -14.24 13.95 -2.85
N SER A 160 -13.18 14.63 -3.30
CA SER A 160 -12.71 14.55 -4.70
C SER A 160 -12.13 13.18 -5.08
N CYS A 161 -11.90 12.31 -4.10
CA CYS A 161 -11.39 10.96 -4.31
C CYS A 161 -12.50 9.93 -4.54
N ASP A 162 -13.78 10.27 -4.37
CA ASP A 162 -14.93 9.33 -4.45
C ASP A 162 -14.96 8.54 -5.78
N SER A 163 -14.46 9.15 -6.87
CA SER A 163 -14.35 8.49 -8.18
C SER A 163 -13.33 7.36 -8.23
N PHE A 164 -12.35 7.30 -7.31
CA PHE A 164 -11.35 6.23 -7.26
C PHE A 164 -11.92 4.90 -6.75
N SER A 165 -13.10 4.90 -6.11
CA SER A 165 -13.79 3.71 -5.61
C SER A 165 -14.53 2.94 -6.69
N ILE A 166 -14.90 3.61 -7.80
CA ILE A 166 -15.89 3.09 -8.76
C ILE A 166 -15.25 2.45 -9.99
N GLU A 167 -13.99 2.75 -10.32
CA GLU A 167 -13.30 2.11 -11.44
C GLU A 167 -12.68 0.76 -11.03
N HIS A 168 -13.59 -0.18 -10.78
CA HIS A 168 -13.30 -1.60 -10.77
C HIS A 168 -12.84 -2.03 -12.16
N GLY A 169 -11.52 -2.07 -12.34
CA GLY A 169 -10.86 -2.89 -13.34
C GLY A 169 -11.25 -2.62 -14.79
N GLU A 170 -10.68 -1.58 -15.38
CA GLU A 170 -10.26 -1.65 -16.77
C GLU A 170 -8.96 -0.85 -16.93
N ALA A 171 -7.96 -1.51 -17.51
CA ALA A 171 -6.77 -0.83 -17.98
C ALA A 171 -7.18 0.02 -19.19
N GLY A 172 -7.32 1.32 -18.97
CA GLY A 172 -7.42 2.32 -20.02
C GLY A 172 -6.64 3.53 -19.57
N ILE A 173 -5.55 3.85 -20.27
CA ILE A 173 -5.01 5.20 -20.25
C ILE A 173 -6.10 6.04 -20.91
N ASP A 174 -6.95 6.68 -20.11
CA ASP A 174 -7.90 7.66 -20.63
C ASP A 174 -7.25 9.04 -20.58
N ASP A 175 -6.99 9.57 -21.77
CA ASP A 175 -6.42 10.89 -22.04
C ASP A 175 -7.37 12.05 -21.63
N ASP A 176 -8.46 11.77 -20.92
CA ASP A 176 -9.46 12.76 -20.49
C ASP A 176 -9.13 13.46 -19.15
N PHE A 177 -7.98 13.18 -18.56
CA PHE A 177 -7.49 13.86 -17.34
C PHE A 177 -7.13 15.35 -17.55
N MET A 178 -7.23 15.86 -18.78
CA MET A 178 -6.99 17.27 -19.16
C MET A 178 -8.24 18.17 -19.05
N GLY A 179 -9.39 17.67 -18.57
CA GLY A 179 -10.62 18.47 -18.47
C GLY A 179 -10.75 19.35 -17.22
N CYS A 180 -10.02 19.07 -16.14
CA CYS A 180 -10.21 19.75 -14.85
C CYS A 180 -9.26 20.94 -14.59
N PHE A 181 -8.52 21.40 -15.60
CA PHE A 181 -7.73 22.64 -15.53
C PHE A 181 -8.29 23.70 -16.50
N ARG A 182 -9.41 24.32 -16.11
CA ARG A 182 -9.71 25.72 -16.42
C ARG A 182 -10.18 26.44 -15.17
#